data_AF-A0A842VZN6-F1
#
_entry.id   AF-A0A842VZN6-F1
#
_cell.length_a   1.000
_cell.length_b   1.000
_cell.length_c   1.000
_cell.angle_alpha   90.00
_cell.angle_beta   90.00
_cell.angle_gamma   90.00
#
_symmetry.space_group_name_H-M   'P 1'
#
loop_
_entity.id
_entity.type
_entity.pdbx_description
1 polymer ?
#
loop_
_entity_poly.entity_id
_entity_poly.type
_entity_poly.pdbx_seq_one_letter_code
_entity_poly.pdbx_strand_id
1 'polypeptide(L)'
;MYRKSVKRVYRRLFVFGFICIFILTPSFALADTRRSYLLTFILENQNSSNGGFYEYGTDDSSAEDTSLRATQCSVNVLNMLSELEDPQITSSETRLTNYFMDEITPSINDNNTQRLMYSLQGLDLLGKIETIDSPLQNDITEYLASCKEIYGTAIGYAYSPDEELNATVWGTYFIINCYYHLDLLAVVSEAGVSQYLISCIDDASTGKGFKSNISSGEISLVNTFYGLQTLQVLERVSQISEVVRTSIQDYVDSFYVDDENQDDHYGGYAITILNELPFTTMLPTYYATFCRTALFGSNEVLQATKDWVLNLHNPQDGGFMDNVIPGQEQHSSTIISYYATAILALDDPELTILEENVWESDINWWLVVGIIALVSACIVAAIIGYRRRYQI
;
A
#
# COMPACT_ATOMS: atom_id res chain seq x y z
N MET A 1 -45.65 25.76 -49.05
CA MET A 1 -45.51 25.78 -47.56
C MET A 1 -45.13 24.41 -46.96
N TYR A 2 -45.54 23.28 -47.55
CA TYR A 2 -45.35 21.91 -47.03
C TYR A 2 -43.88 21.42 -46.96
N ARG A 3 -43.04 21.71 -47.97
CA ARG A 3 -41.61 21.31 -47.99
C ARG A 3 -40.76 21.84 -46.83
N LYS A 4 -41.10 23.00 -46.25
CA LYS A 4 -40.39 23.59 -45.08
C LYS A 4 -40.77 22.94 -43.75
N SER A 5 -41.93 22.28 -43.68
CA SER A 5 -42.38 21.50 -42.51
C SER A 5 -41.63 20.17 -42.44
N VAL A 6 -41.56 19.48 -43.58
CA VAL A 6 -40.92 18.17 -43.72
C VAL A 6 -39.43 18.22 -43.35
N LYS A 7 -38.66 19.20 -43.87
CA LYS A 7 -37.24 19.38 -43.51
C LYS A 7 -37.02 19.62 -42.00
N ARG A 8 -37.99 20.23 -41.30
CA ARG A 8 -37.91 20.46 -39.84
C ARG A 8 -38.13 19.19 -39.04
N VAL A 9 -39.04 18.31 -39.48
CA VAL A 9 -39.27 17.00 -38.84
C VAL A 9 -38.06 16.08 -39.04
N TYR A 10 -37.49 16.03 -40.25
CA TYR A 10 -36.26 15.26 -40.53
C TYR A 10 -35.09 15.73 -39.66
N ARG A 11 -34.87 17.05 -39.57
CA ARG A 11 -33.81 17.60 -38.73
C ARG A 11 -34.01 17.26 -37.25
N ARG A 12 -35.25 17.27 -36.76
CA ARG A 12 -35.56 16.89 -35.37
C ARG A 12 -35.35 15.40 -35.10
N LEU A 13 -35.74 14.52 -36.02
CA LEU A 13 -35.53 13.07 -35.88
C LEU A 13 -34.04 12.69 -36.00
N PHE A 14 -33.30 13.33 -36.92
CA PHE A 14 -31.86 13.12 -37.04
C PHE A 14 -31.13 13.61 -35.78
N VAL A 15 -31.46 14.81 -35.29
CA VAL A 15 -30.89 15.34 -34.05
C VAL A 15 -31.27 14.46 -32.85
N PHE A 16 -32.50 13.96 -32.76
CA PHE A 16 -32.92 13.07 -31.70
C PHE A 16 -32.19 11.72 -31.76
N GLY A 17 -32.04 11.11 -32.94
CA GLY A 17 -31.26 9.89 -33.11
C GLY A 17 -29.78 10.08 -32.79
N PHE A 18 -29.18 11.22 -33.17
CA PHE A 18 -27.80 11.56 -32.86
C PHE A 18 -27.60 11.81 -31.36
N ILE A 19 -28.53 12.50 -30.72
CA ILE A 19 -28.56 12.70 -29.26
C ILE A 19 -28.76 11.37 -28.54
N CYS A 20 -29.63 10.48 -29.01
CA CYS A 20 -29.79 9.15 -28.44
C CYS A 20 -28.52 8.31 -28.58
N ILE A 21 -27.78 8.41 -29.69
CA ILE A 21 -26.47 7.74 -29.82
C ILE A 21 -25.49 8.30 -28.80
N PHE A 22 -25.39 9.64 -28.65
CA PHE A 22 -24.53 10.28 -27.65
C PHE A 22 -24.94 10.04 -26.19
N ILE A 23 -26.25 9.88 -25.93
CA ILE A 23 -26.83 9.57 -24.59
C ILE A 23 -26.82 8.07 -24.30
N LEU A 24 -26.65 7.21 -25.31
CA LEU A 24 -26.47 5.75 -25.17
C LEU A 24 -25.01 5.30 -25.27
N THR A 25 -24.08 6.23 -25.52
CA THR A 25 -22.64 6.06 -25.31
C THR A 25 -22.10 6.54 -23.94
N PRO A 26 -22.89 6.72 -22.86
CA PRO A 26 -22.30 7.07 -21.59
C PRO A 26 -21.58 5.79 -21.13
N SER A 27 -20.29 5.94 -20.86
CA SER A 27 -19.39 4.87 -20.46
C SER A 27 -18.91 3.97 -21.60
N PHE A 28 -18.26 4.56 -22.60
CA PHE A 28 -16.95 4.00 -22.93
C PHE A 28 -16.12 4.21 -21.66
N ALA A 29 -16.09 3.23 -20.75
CA ALA A 29 -15.02 3.16 -19.77
C ALA A 29 -13.76 3.08 -20.63
N LEU A 30 -13.08 4.21 -20.81
CA LEU A 30 -11.75 4.22 -21.36
C LEU A 30 -10.96 3.34 -20.40
N ALA A 31 -10.43 2.23 -20.89
CA ALA A 31 -9.56 1.37 -20.11
C ALA A 31 -8.49 2.27 -19.49
N ASP A 32 -8.42 2.27 -18.16
CA ASP A 32 -7.38 2.99 -17.44
C ASP A 32 -6.43 1.97 -16.82
N THR A 33 -5.20 2.39 -16.57
CA THR A 33 -4.17 1.50 -16.02
C THR A 33 -4.43 1.27 -14.54
N ARG A 34 -3.99 0.12 -14.00
CA ARG A 34 -4.03 -0.12 -12.55
C ARG A 34 -3.38 1.05 -11.77
N ARG A 35 -2.30 1.61 -12.33
CA ARG A 35 -1.59 2.78 -11.80
C ARG A 35 -2.50 4.00 -11.66
N SER A 36 -3.27 4.33 -12.69
CA SER A 36 -4.17 5.50 -12.66
C SER A 36 -5.29 5.32 -11.63
N TYR A 37 -5.87 4.12 -11.55
CA TYR A 37 -6.85 3.78 -10.52
C TYR A 37 -6.27 3.91 -9.10
N LEU A 38 -5.08 3.36 -8.87
CA LEU A 38 -4.39 3.46 -7.59
C LEU A 38 -4.06 4.91 -7.22
N LEU A 39 -3.53 5.68 -8.17
CA LEU A 39 -3.23 7.10 -7.95
C LEU A 39 -4.50 7.86 -7.57
N THR A 40 -5.60 7.64 -8.29
CA THR A 40 -6.89 8.25 -8.01
C THR A 40 -7.36 7.90 -6.60
N PHE A 41 -7.33 6.62 -6.22
CA PHE A 41 -7.68 6.15 -4.89
C PHE A 41 -6.86 6.84 -3.78
N ILE A 42 -5.54 6.96 -3.96
CA ILE A 42 -4.68 7.61 -2.97
C ILE A 42 -5.01 9.10 -2.85
N LEU A 43 -5.17 9.81 -3.97
CA LEU A 43 -5.47 11.24 -3.98
C LEU A 43 -6.85 11.56 -3.42
N GLU A 44 -7.87 10.74 -3.70
CA GLU A 44 -9.22 10.91 -3.16
C GLU A 44 -9.28 10.73 -1.62
N ASN A 45 -8.35 9.96 -1.06
CA ASN A 45 -8.20 9.80 0.38
C ASN A 45 -7.42 10.94 1.06
N GLN A 46 -6.94 11.95 0.31
CA GLN A 46 -6.28 13.10 0.91
C GLN A 46 -7.29 14.08 1.52
N ASN A 47 -7.11 14.39 2.80
CA ASN A 47 -7.85 15.44 3.48
C ASN A 47 -7.35 16.83 3.02
N SER A 48 -8.25 17.58 2.38
CA SER A 48 -7.95 18.91 1.86
C SER A 48 -7.59 19.97 2.93
N SER A 49 -7.96 19.78 4.20
CA SER A 49 -7.78 20.76 5.27
C SER A 49 -6.43 20.68 5.95
N ASN A 50 -5.98 19.47 6.32
CA ASN A 50 -4.71 19.25 7.03
C ASN A 50 -3.63 18.58 6.15
N GLY A 51 -4.00 18.08 4.95
CA GLY A 51 -3.09 17.41 4.03
C GLY A 51 -2.84 15.93 4.32
N GLY A 52 -3.27 15.42 5.49
CA GLY A 52 -3.16 14.02 5.86
C GLY A 52 -4.09 13.12 5.05
N PHE A 53 -3.95 11.80 5.19
CA PHE A 53 -4.74 10.83 4.44
C PHE A 53 -5.63 9.98 5.35
N TYR A 54 -6.79 9.62 4.84
CA TYR A 54 -7.67 8.63 5.44
C TYR A 54 -7.18 7.21 5.14
N GLU A 55 -7.52 6.28 6.03
CA GLU A 55 -7.21 4.86 5.82
C GLU A 55 -8.14 4.21 4.79
N TYR A 56 -9.43 4.53 4.86
CA TYR A 56 -10.50 4.00 4.01
C TYR A 56 -11.18 5.14 3.23
N GLY A 57 -11.86 4.78 2.14
CA GLY A 57 -12.63 5.69 1.30
C GLY A 57 -13.63 6.56 2.09
N THR A 58 -13.86 7.78 1.60
CA THR A 58 -14.59 8.86 2.30
C THR A 58 -16.11 8.67 2.41
N ASP A 59 -16.66 7.53 1.98
CA ASP A 59 -18.11 7.27 2.07
C ASP A 59 -18.59 6.93 3.50
N ASP A 60 -17.67 6.64 4.43
CA ASP A 60 -18.02 6.37 5.82
C ASP A 60 -17.85 7.62 6.71
N SER A 61 -18.95 8.37 6.84
CA SER A 61 -19.10 9.60 7.64
C SER A 61 -18.75 9.51 9.14
N SER A 62 -18.14 8.42 9.60
CA SER A 62 -17.68 8.21 10.98
C SER A 62 -16.15 8.23 11.17
N ALA A 63 -15.35 8.30 10.11
CA ALA A 63 -13.89 8.44 10.20
C ALA A 63 -13.48 9.93 10.19
N GLU A 64 -13.74 10.66 11.30
CA GLU A 64 -13.49 12.11 11.34
C GLU A 64 -11.99 12.49 11.35
N ASP A 65 -11.06 11.57 11.61
CA ASP A 65 -9.64 11.88 11.73
C ASP A 65 -8.75 11.15 10.71
N THR A 66 -7.80 11.90 10.13
CA THR A 66 -6.74 11.32 9.29
C THR A 66 -5.79 10.47 10.14
N SER A 67 -5.23 9.42 9.55
CA SER A 67 -4.29 8.52 10.25
C SER A 67 -2.86 8.85 9.86
N LEU A 68 -1.97 9.04 10.84
CA LEU A 68 -0.55 9.30 10.60
C LEU A 68 0.11 8.16 9.80
N ARG A 69 -0.24 6.91 10.13
CA ARG A 69 0.23 5.73 9.40
C ARG A 69 -0.31 5.70 7.97
N ALA A 70 -1.61 5.97 7.78
CA ALA A 70 -2.21 6.03 6.45
C ALA A 70 -1.58 7.14 5.60
N THR A 71 -1.30 8.29 6.22
CA THR A 71 -0.59 9.43 5.62
C THR A 71 0.80 9.02 5.16
N GLN A 72 1.61 8.43 6.04
CA GLN A 72 2.96 7.96 5.69
C GLN A 72 2.92 6.88 4.58
N CYS A 73 1.98 5.94 4.64
CA CYS A 73 1.81 4.89 3.62
C CYS A 73 1.42 5.49 2.26
N SER A 74 0.51 6.47 2.25
CA SER A 74 0.08 7.16 1.03
C SER A 74 1.23 7.93 0.37
N VAL A 75 2.03 8.66 1.17
CA VAL A 75 3.23 9.37 0.67
C VAL A 75 4.25 8.39 0.09
N ASN A 76 4.43 7.21 0.69
CA ASN A 76 5.30 6.18 0.10
C ASN A 76 4.77 5.67 -1.24
N VAL A 77 3.46 5.43 -1.36
CA VAL A 77 2.86 5.01 -2.64
C VAL A 77 3.11 6.08 -3.70
N LEU A 78 2.82 7.34 -3.39
CA LEU A 78 3.08 8.46 -4.31
C LEU A 78 4.56 8.55 -4.69
N ASN A 79 5.48 8.33 -3.76
CA ASN A 79 6.92 8.29 -4.05
C ASN A 79 7.29 7.12 -4.98
N MET A 80 6.79 5.92 -4.71
CA MET A 80 7.02 4.74 -5.57
C MET A 80 6.44 4.94 -6.98
N LEU A 81 5.31 5.65 -7.09
CA LEU A 81 4.72 6.04 -8.37
C LEU A 81 5.40 7.26 -9.01
N SER A 82 6.41 7.87 -8.39
CA SER A 82 7.02 9.14 -8.87
C SER A 82 6.01 10.29 -9.03
N GLU A 83 4.95 10.31 -8.21
CA GLU A 83 3.84 11.29 -8.26
C GLU A 83 3.87 12.27 -7.06
N LEU A 84 4.97 12.34 -6.30
CA LEU A 84 5.11 13.37 -5.25
C LEU A 84 5.08 14.80 -5.82
N GLU A 85 5.49 14.97 -7.07
CA GLU A 85 5.43 16.25 -7.80
C GLU A 85 4.06 16.50 -8.46
N ASP A 86 3.05 15.64 -8.23
CA ASP A 86 1.70 15.87 -8.73
C ASP A 86 1.19 17.23 -8.23
N PRO A 87 0.57 18.07 -9.07
CA PRO A 87 0.11 19.40 -8.68
C PRO A 87 -0.84 19.40 -7.46
N GLN A 88 -1.66 18.36 -7.27
CA GLN A 88 -2.55 18.23 -6.12
C GLN A 88 -1.74 18.04 -4.83
N ILE A 89 -0.70 17.21 -4.88
CA ILE A 89 0.21 16.97 -3.76
C ILE A 89 1.09 18.17 -3.50
N THR A 90 1.70 18.76 -4.54
CA THR A 90 2.55 19.96 -4.44
C THR A 90 1.77 21.13 -3.86
N SER A 91 0.49 21.29 -4.21
CA SER A 91 -0.37 22.32 -3.62
C SER A 91 -0.69 22.10 -2.13
N SER A 92 -0.45 20.89 -1.65
CA SER A 92 -0.65 20.43 -0.27
C SER A 92 0.66 20.17 0.49
N GLU A 93 1.83 20.30 -0.16
CA GLU A 93 3.14 19.94 0.40
C GLU A 93 3.41 20.63 1.74
N THR A 94 3.13 21.94 1.83
CA THR A 94 3.26 22.68 3.09
C THR A 94 2.31 22.17 4.17
N ARG A 95 1.06 21.80 3.82
CA ARG A 95 0.10 21.26 4.78
C ARG A 95 0.56 19.90 5.28
N LEU A 96 1.00 19.03 4.38
CA LEU A 96 1.50 17.70 4.69
C LEU A 96 2.80 17.75 5.51
N THR A 97 3.72 18.66 5.19
CA THR A 97 4.93 18.91 5.98
C THR A 97 4.56 19.34 7.40
N ASN A 98 3.64 20.31 7.54
CA ASN A 98 3.16 20.74 8.85
C ASN A 98 2.46 19.61 9.60
N TYR A 99 1.67 18.77 8.92
CA TYR A 99 1.02 17.61 9.53
C TYR A 99 2.02 16.67 10.19
N PHE A 100 3.12 16.33 9.50
CA PHE A 100 4.17 15.49 10.11
C PHE A 100 4.93 16.20 11.22
N MET A 101 5.26 17.49 11.05
CA MET A 101 5.95 18.30 12.07
C MET A 101 5.13 18.42 13.36
N ASP A 102 3.82 18.68 13.24
CA ASP A 102 2.90 18.86 14.36
C ASP A 102 2.73 17.56 15.18
N GLU A 103 3.03 16.41 14.59
CA GLU A 103 2.96 15.08 15.24
C GLU A 103 4.24 14.69 15.99
N ILE A 104 5.39 15.34 15.76
CA ILE A 104 6.66 14.99 16.41
C ILE A 104 6.61 15.19 17.93
N THR A 105 6.26 16.40 18.37
CA THR A 105 6.23 16.75 19.81
C THR A 105 5.19 15.91 20.58
N PRO A 106 3.95 15.73 20.08
CA PRO A 106 3.01 14.78 20.67
C PRO A 106 3.57 13.35 20.75
N SER A 107 4.26 12.86 19.71
CA SER A 107 4.83 11.51 19.72
C SER A 107 5.86 11.31 20.82
N ILE A 108 6.69 12.31 21.11
CA ILE A 108 7.66 12.29 22.22
C ILE A 108 6.91 12.31 23.56
N ASN A 109 5.98 13.25 23.73
CA ASN A 109 5.23 13.42 24.99
C ASN A 109 4.35 12.22 25.35
N ASP A 110 3.80 11.54 24.34
CA ASP A 110 2.96 10.35 24.49
C ASP A 110 3.78 9.05 24.55
N ASN A 111 5.12 9.13 24.55
CA ASN A 111 6.01 7.96 24.51
C ASN A 111 5.73 7.00 23.34
N ASN A 112 5.40 7.54 22.16
CA ASN A 112 5.00 6.76 20.99
C ASN A 112 6.05 6.81 19.87
N THR A 113 7.07 5.95 19.98
CA THR A 113 8.16 5.86 19.00
C THR A 113 7.67 5.52 17.59
N GLN A 114 6.60 4.73 17.45
CA GLN A 114 6.07 4.39 16.12
C GLN A 114 5.53 5.63 15.40
N ARG A 115 4.75 6.48 16.09
CA ARG A 115 4.26 7.74 15.52
C ARG A 115 5.43 8.67 15.16
N LEU A 116 6.42 8.79 16.04
CA LEU A 116 7.63 9.56 15.77
C LEU A 116 8.33 9.06 14.50
N MET A 117 8.52 7.75 14.36
CA MET A 117 9.14 7.16 13.17
C MET A 117 8.34 7.47 11.90
N TYR A 118 7.00 7.38 11.93
CA TYR A 118 6.17 7.72 10.76
C TYR A 118 6.29 9.20 10.37
N SER A 119 6.34 10.11 11.35
CA SER A 119 6.56 11.54 11.08
C SER A 119 7.91 11.82 10.45
N LEU A 120 8.99 11.25 11.00
CA LEU A 120 10.35 11.45 10.49
C LEU A 120 10.50 10.87 9.08
N GLN A 121 9.97 9.66 8.84
CA GLN A 121 9.98 9.06 7.52
C GLN A 121 9.16 9.87 6.50
N GLY A 122 8.00 10.39 6.89
CA GLY A 122 7.19 11.26 6.04
C GLY A 122 7.92 12.53 5.63
N LEU A 123 8.61 13.19 6.57
CA LEU A 123 9.42 14.37 6.28
C LEU A 123 10.62 14.04 5.39
N ASP A 124 11.31 12.93 5.64
CA ASP A 124 12.45 12.49 4.83
C ASP A 124 12.03 12.22 3.38
N LEU A 125 10.91 11.50 3.16
CA LEU A 125 10.36 11.24 1.83
C LEU A 125 9.97 12.53 1.07
N LEU A 126 9.52 13.56 1.79
CA LEU A 126 9.22 14.86 1.20
C LEU A 126 10.46 15.73 0.99
N GLY A 127 11.65 15.26 1.39
CA GLY A 127 12.88 16.03 1.40
C GLY A 127 12.79 17.26 2.31
N LYS A 128 12.14 17.11 3.48
CA LYS A 128 11.90 18.17 4.48
C LYS A 128 12.46 17.84 5.85
N ILE A 129 13.31 16.84 5.98
CA ILE A 129 13.89 16.53 7.29
C ILE A 129 14.67 17.71 7.88
N GLU A 130 15.26 18.57 7.03
CA GLU A 130 15.96 19.78 7.48
C GLU A 130 15.05 20.86 8.10
N THR A 131 13.72 20.71 8.04
CA THR A 131 12.80 21.63 8.71
C THR A 131 12.76 21.42 10.22
N ILE A 132 13.27 20.29 10.72
CA ILE A 132 13.44 20.04 12.15
C ILE A 132 14.58 20.93 12.66
N ASP A 133 14.24 21.87 13.54
CA ASP A 133 15.24 22.76 14.12
C ASP A 133 16.13 22.04 15.15
N SER A 134 17.27 22.64 15.48
CA SER A 134 18.24 22.02 16.38
C SER A 134 17.68 21.73 17.78
N PRO A 135 16.85 22.58 18.41
CA PRO A 135 16.17 22.25 19.65
C PRO A 135 15.33 20.97 19.56
N LEU A 136 14.42 20.89 18.57
CA LEU A 136 13.56 19.72 18.40
C LEU A 136 14.36 18.46 18.07
N GLN A 137 15.41 18.58 17.25
CA GLN A 137 16.32 17.46 16.96
C GLN A 137 17.01 16.92 18.22
N ASN A 138 17.41 17.80 19.14
CA ASN A 138 17.98 17.40 20.42
C ASN A 138 16.94 16.66 21.28
N ASP A 139 15.72 17.20 21.38
CA ASP A 139 14.62 16.55 22.14
C ASP A 139 14.31 15.16 21.59
N ILE A 140 14.25 15.00 20.27
CA ILE A 140 14.11 13.70 19.60
C ILE A 140 15.28 12.78 20.00
N THR A 141 16.52 13.26 19.88
CA THR A 141 17.71 12.44 20.14
C THR A 141 17.79 12.00 21.60
N GLU A 142 17.44 12.87 22.54
CA GLU A 142 17.36 12.56 23.97
C GLU A 142 16.26 11.53 24.26
N TYR A 143 15.09 11.68 23.64
CA TYR A 143 14.01 10.70 23.72
C TYR A 143 14.45 9.32 23.21
N LEU A 144 15.04 9.24 22.02
CA LEU A 144 15.53 7.97 21.45
C LEU A 144 16.61 7.33 22.33
N ALA A 145 17.52 8.14 22.89
CA ALA A 145 18.57 7.68 23.78
C ALA A 145 18.02 7.15 25.11
N SER A 146 16.90 7.69 25.60
CA SER A 146 16.27 7.25 26.85
C SER A 146 15.61 5.87 26.74
N CYS A 147 15.34 5.38 25.54
CA CYS A 147 14.79 4.03 25.29
C CYS A 147 15.86 2.93 25.30
N LYS A 148 17.14 3.27 25.46
CA LYS A 148 18.28 2.37 25.29
C LYS A 148 18.47 1.43 26.49
N GLU A 149 18.67 0.14 26.20
CA GLU A 149 19.02 -0.88 27.20
C GLU A 149 20.28 -1.66 26.81
N ILE A 150 21.14 -1.93 27.80
CA ILE A 150 22.47 -2.52 27.58
C ILE A 150 22.51 -3.94 28.18
N TYR A 151 22.80 -4.93 27.33
CA TYR A 151 22.98 -6.34 27.67
C TYR A 151 24.43 -6.77 27.42
N GLY A 152 25.34 -6.39 28.33
CA GLY A 152 26.77 -6.63 28.14
C GLY A 152 27.31 -5.82 26.95
N THR A 153 27.66 -6.48 25.84
CA THR A 153 28.09 -5.82 24.58
C THR A 153 26.96 -5.62 23.58
N ALA A 154 25.77 -6.14 23.84
CA ALA A 154 24.59 -5.98 23.01
C ALA A 154 23.76 -4.79 23.49
N ILE A 155 23.15 -4.04 22.58
CA ILE A 155 22.27 -2.91 22.91
C ILE A 155 20.96 -3.07 22.15
N GLY A 156 19.86 -3.09 22.89
CA GLY A 156 18.52 -3.03 22.32
C GLY A 156 17.82 -1.76 22.76
N TYR A 157 16.64 -1.51 22.18
CA TYR A 157 15.80 -0.40 22.60
C TYR A 157 14.40 -0.88 22.95
N ALA A 158 13.86 -0.32 24.02
CA ALA A 158 12.45 -0.43 24.38
C ALA A 158 11.60 0.40 23.39
N TYR A 159 10.31 0.12 23.35
CA TYR A 159 9.37 0.88 22.54
C TYR A 159 9.18 2.32 23.05
N SER A 160 9.33 2.51 24.36
CA SER A 160 9.11 3.76 25.09
C SER A 160 10.07 3.83 26.29
N PRO A 161 10.36 5.05 26.79
CA PRO A 161 11.11 5.24 28.02
C PRO A 161 10.18 5.09 29.24
N ASP A 162 9.73 3.86 29.52
CA ASP A 162 8.95 3.55 30.73
C ASP A 162 9.86 3.10 31.89
N GLU A 163 9.30 3.09 33.13
CA GLU A 163 10.05 2.79 34.37
C GLU A 163 10.73 1.41 34.39
N GLU A 164 10.23 0.45 33.59
CA GLU A 164 10.86 -0.85 33.35
C GLU A 164 11.20 -0.99 31.86
N LEU A 165 12.34 -0.45 31.45
CA LEU A 165 12.86 -0.67 30.10
C LEU A 165 12.94 -2.18 29.81
N ASN A 166 12.35 -2.57 28.69
CA ASN A 166 12.44 -3.92 28.16
C ASN A 166 12.65 -3.82 26.66
N ALA A 167 13.91 -3.95 26.24
CA ALA A 167 14.26 -3.89 24.84
C ALA A 167 13.58 -5.00 24.06
N THR A 168 13.04 -4.62 22.91
CA THR A 168 12.40 -5.56 21.99
C THR A 168 12.90 -5.36 20.57
N VAL A 169 12.74 -6.37 19.72
CA VAL A 169 13.13 -6.29 18.30
C VAL A 169 12.35 -5.19 17.57
N TRP A 170 11.05 -5.07 17.80
CA TRP A 170 10.20 -4.03 17.19
C TRP A 170 10.49 -2.62 17.75
N GLY A 171 10.73 -2.47 19.06
CA GLY A 171 11.19 -1.19 19.63
C GLY A 171 12.54 -0.75 19.05
N THR A 172 13.49 -1.69 18.95
CA THR A 172 14.79 -1.48 18.28
C THR A 172 14.61 -1.07 16.83
N TYR A 173 13.70 -1.72 16.09
CA TYR A 173 13.39 -1.34 14.71
C TYR A 173 12.94 0.12 14.60
N PHE A 174 11.96 0.55 15.39
CA PHE A 174 11.44 1.92 15.27
C PHE A 174 12.50 2.96 15.64
N ILE A 175 13.25 2.76 16.72
CA ILE A 175 14.30 3.69 17.15
C ILE A 175 15.42 3.80 16.09
N ILE A 176 15.88 2.68 15.54
CA ILE A 176 16.94 2.70 14.53
C ILE A 176 16.47 3.37 13.24
N ASN A 177 15.21 3.19 12.84
CA ASN A 177 14.65 3.92 11.70
C ASN A 177 14.53 5.42 11.96
N CYS A 178 14.21 5.85 13.19
CA CYS A 178 14.28 7.29 13.53
C CYS A 178 15.70 7.85 13.35
N TYR A 179 16.73 7.13 13.83
CA TYR A 179 18.13 7.53 13.61
C TYR A 179 18.52 7.52 12.13
N TYR A 180 17.98 6.59 11.33
CA TYR A 180 18.19 6.55 9.88
C TYR A 180 17.65 7.79 9.18
N HIS A 181 16.38 8.12 9.40
CA HIS A 181 15.76 9.29 8.75
C HIS A 181 16.37 10.62 9.20
N LEU A 182 16.99 10.67 10.38
CA LEU A 182 17.72 11.86 10.86
C LEU A 182 19.18 11.95 10.35
N ASP A 183 19.65 10.99 9.55
CA ASP A 183 21.07 10.84 9.16
C ASP A 183 22.02 10.74 10.38
N LEU A 184 21.57 10.02 11.41
CA LEU A 184 22.28 9.83 12.68
C LEU A 184 22.61 8.36 12.97
N LEU A 185 22.56 7.47 11.98
CA LEU A 185 22.92 6.05 12.16
C LEU A 185 24.33 5.85 12.72
N ALA A 186 25.27 6.73 12.40
CA ALA A 186 26.64 6.64 12.92
C ALA A 186 26.68 6.56 14.45
N VAL A 187 25.76 7.26 15.14
CA VAL A 187 25.64 7.28 16.61
C VAL A 187 25.32 5.89 17.19
N VAL A 188 24.55 5.08 16.46
CA VAL A 188 24.08 3.74 16.90
C VAL A 188 24.84 2.58 16.24
N SER A 189 25.50 2.81 15.11
CA SER A 189 26.21 1.78 14.34
C SER A 189 27.40 1.14 15.07
N GLU A 190 28.00 1.85 16.03
CA GLU A 190 29.06 1.35 16.91
C GLU A 190 28.51 0.62 18.15
N ALA A 191 27.20 0.70 18.39
CA ALA A 191 26.61 0.49 19.70
C ALA A 191 26.18 -0.96 19.97
N GLY A 192 26.63 -1.98 19.25
CA GLY A 192 26.27 -3.37 19.60
C GLY A 192 24.82 -3.79 19.25
N VAL A 193 24.10 -2.99 18.45
CA VAL A 193 22.70 -3.24 18.07
C VAL A 193 22.54 -4.52 17.25
N SER A 194 23.44 -4.75 16.29
CA SER A 194 23.44 -5.99 15.51
C SER A 194 23.63 -7.23 16.39
N GLN A 195 24.43 -7.13 17.46
CA GLN A 195 24.66 -8.21 18.41
C GLN A 195 23.41 -8.50 19.25
N TYR A 196 22.66 -7.47 19.63
CA TYR A 196 21.34 -7.63 20.27
C TYR A 196 20.39 -8.40 19.36
N LEU A 197 20.23 -7.95 18.11
CA LEU A 197 19.32 -8.58 17.14
C LEU A 197 19.69 -10.04 16.87
N ILE A 198 20.99 -10.33 16.67
CA ILE A 198 21.48 -11.71 16.47
C ILE A 198 21.20 -12.57 17.71
N SER A 199 21.28 -12.02 18.91
CA SER A 199 20.98 -12.74 20.16
C SER A 199 19.48 -13.00 20.35
N CYS A 200 18.60 -12.32 19.62
CA CYS A 200 17.17 -12.57 19.59
C CYS A 200 16.77 -13.70 18.61
N ILE A 201 17.69 -14.16 17.75
CA ILE A 201 17.44 -15.32 16.88
C ILE A 201 17.34 -16.57 17.74
N ASP A 202 16.28 -17.36 17.56
CA ASP A 202 16.11 -18.60 18.29
C ASP A 202 17.18 -19.64 17.93
N ASP A 203 17.71 -20.33 18.95
CA ASP A 203 18.78 -21.32 18.79
C ASP A 203 18.24 -22.73 18.55
N ALA A 204 16.94 -22.93 18.75
CA ALA A 204 16.30 -24.24 18.71
C ALA A 204 16.41 -24.90 17.33
N SER A 205 16.69 -26.20 17.33
CA SER A 205 16.81 -27.04 16.14
C SER A 205 15.50 -27.24 15.35
N THR A 206 14.41 -26.55 15.71
CA THR A 206 13.04 -26.74 15.19
C THR A 206 12.51 -25.57 14.34
N GLY A 207 13.33 -24.55 14.10
CA GLY A 207 12.99 -23.39 13.26
C GLY A 207 13.73 -22.16 13.77
N LYS A 208 14.24 -21.31 12.87
CA LYS A 208 14.95 -20.09 13.26
C LYS A 208 14.12 -18.88 12.87
N GLY A 209 13.67 -18.11 13.86
CA GLY A 209 13.05 -16.81 13.69
C GLY A 209 13.55 -15.89 14.78
N PHE A 210 13.11 -14.63 14.77
CA PHE A 210 13.43 -13.70 15.85
C PHE A 210 12.37 -13.81 16.95
N LYS A 211 12.83 -13.98 18.19
CA LYS A 211 12.03 -13.77 19.40
C LYS A 211 11.78 -12.27 19.61
N SER A 212 10.85 -11.94 20.49
CA SER A 212 10.57 -10.53 20.83
C SER A 212 11.74 -9.84 21.54
N ASN A 213 12.49 -10.56 22.38
CA ASN A 213 13.70 -10.09 23.06
C ASN A 213 14.67 -11.24 23.37
N ILE A 214 15.81 -10.95 24.01
CA ILE A 214 16.84 -11.94 24.35
C ILE A 214 16.34 -12.94 25.41
N SER A 215 15.62 -12.44 26.41
CA SER A 215 15.29 -13.14 27.66
C SER A 215 14.09 -14.08 27.53
N SER A 216 13.12 -13.77 26.67
CA SER A 216 11.87 -14.50 26.50
C SER A 216 11.18 -14.15 25.18
N GLY A 217 10.25 -15.00 24.77
CA GLY A 217 9.39 -14.75 23.61
C GLY A 217 9.36 -15.93 22.65
N GLU A 218 8.24 -16.05 21.95
CA GLU A 218 8.08 -16.98 20.83
C GLU A 218 8.61 -16.33 19.55
N ILE A 219 9.09 -17.16 18.63
CA ILE A 219 9.43 -16.69 17.28
C ILE A 219 8.15 -16.22 16.58
N SER A 220 8.24 -15.10 15.87
CA SER A 220 7.13 -14.63 15.04
C SER A 220 7.63 -14.05 13.72
N LEU A 221 6.80 -14.13 12.67
CA LEU A 221 7.08 -13.52 11.38
C LEU A 221 7.29 -12.00 11.52
N VAL A 222 6.51 -11.35 12.40
CA VAL A 222 6.59 -9.91 12.68
C VAL A 222 7.93 -9.52 13.27
N ASN A 223 8.40 -10.24 14.30
CA ASN A 223 9.72 -9.99 14.90
C ASN A 223 10.84 -10.30 13.90
N THR A 224 10.66 -11.35 13.09
CA THR A 224 11.62 -11.74 12.06
C THR A 224 11.76 -10.65 11.00
N PHE A 225 10.65 -10.07 10.56
CA PHE A 225 10.62 -8.90 9.68
C PHE A 225 11.37 -7.74 10.30
N TYR A 226 10.98 -7.28 11.49
CA TYR A 226 11.62 -6.13 12.12
C TYR A 226 13.13 -6.34 12.35
N GLY A 227 13.54 -7.52 12.82
CA GLY A 227 14.94 -7.84 13.06
C GLY A 227 15.78 -7.84 11.79
N LEU A 228 15.29 -8.48 10.71
CA LEU A 228 15.98 -8.50 9.42
C LEU A 228 16.03 -7.12 8.77
N GLN A 229 14.93 -6.37 8.79
CA GLN A 229 14.90 -5.02 8.23
C GLN A 229 15.85 -4.07 8.97
N THR A 230 15.94 -4.15 10.31
CA THR A 230 16.93 -3.36 11.06
C THR A 230 18.37 -3.78 10.71
N LEU A 231 18.65 -5.07 10.58
CA LEU A 231 19.96 -5.53 10.14
C LEU A 231 20.28 -5.10 8.70
N GLN A 232 19.27 -4.98 7.83
CA GLN A 232 19.44 -4.47 6.47
C GLN A 232 19.78 -2.99 6.47
N VAL A 233 19.06 -2.16 7.22
CA VAL A 233 19.36 -0.72 7.43
C VAL A 233 20.76 -0.50 7.98
N LEU A 234 21.23 -1.38 8.88
CA LEU A 234 22.57 -1.32 9.45
C LEU A 234 23.66 -1.96 8.56
N GLU A 235 23.29 -2.50 7.39
CA GLU A 235 24.17 -3.27 6.48
C GLU A 235 24.86 -4.47 7.18
N ARG A 236 24.19 -5.08 8.16
CA ARG A 236 24.72 -6.17 9.01
C ARG A 236 24.06 -7.54 8.80
N VAL A 237 23.19 -7.72 7.81
CA VAL A 237 22.59 -9.05 7.54
C VAL A 237 23.65 -10.13 7.31
N SER A 238 24.79 -9.77 6.71
CA SER A 238 25.93 -10.67 6.48
C SER A 238 26.60 -11.21 7.75
N GLN A 239 26.29 -10.65 8.92
CA GLN A 239 26.74 -11.19 10.21
C GLN A 239 25.97 -12.46 10.62
N ILE A 240 24.79 -12.69 10.05
CA ILE A 240 24.06 -13.94 10.21
C ILE A 240 24.73 -15.00 9.34
N SER A 241 25.18 -16.12 9.94
CA SER A 241 25.80 -17.21 9.19
C SER A 241 24.84 -17.80 8.15
N GLU A 242 25.37 -18.31 7.04
CA GLU A 242 24.56 -18.90 5.96
C GLU A 242 23.57 -19.96 6.45
N VAL A 243 24.02 -20.89 7.29
CA VAL A 243 23.18 -21.94 7.87
C VAL A 243 21.98 -21.36 8.63
N VAL A 244 22.20 -20.27 9.38
CA VAL A 244 21.12 -19.59 10.11
C VAL A 244 20.19 -18.86 9.14
N ARG A 245 20.72 -18.19 8.10
CA ARG A 245 19.90 -17.53 7.08
C ARG A 245 18.98 -18.52 6.36
N THR A 246 19.48 -19.69 5.97
CA THR A 246 18.66 -20.74 5.37
C THR A 246 17.55 -21.20 6.31
N SER A 247 17.84 -21.42 7.60
CA SER A 247 16.80 -21.81 8.56
C SER A 247 15.76 -20.72 8.82
N ILE A 248 16.15 -19.44 8.74
CA ILE A 248 15.19 -18.33 8.79
C ILE A 248 14.33 -18.30 7.54
N GLN A 249 14.91 -18.56 6.38
CA GLN A 249 14.15 -18.72 5.15
C GLN A 249 13.14 -19.86 5.25
N ASP A 250 13.56 -21.06 5.70
CA ASP A 250 12.66 -22.21 5.86
C ASP A 250 11.49 -21.89 6.80
N TYR A 251 11.74 -21.12 7.86
CA TYR A 251 10.71 -20.61 8.76
C TYR A 251 9.75 -19.65 8.05
N VAL A 252 10.25 -18.68 7.29
CA VAL A 252 9.42 -17.73 6.53
C VAL A 252 8.62 -18.43 5.44
N ASP A 253 9.23 -19.37 4.73
CA ASP A 253 8.62 -20.14 3.65
C ASP A 253 7.53 -21.10 4.17
N SER A 254 7.58 -21.47 5.46
CA SER A 254 6.52 -22.28 6.08
C SER A 254 5.16 -21.58 6.17
N PHE A 255 5.10 -20.26 6.00
CA PHE A 255 3.86 -19.49 5.96
C PHE A 255 3.29 -19.36 4.54
N TYR A 256 4.03 -19.76 3.50
CA TYR A 256 3.60 -19.65 2.11
C TYR A 256 2.53 -20.68 1.77
N VAL A 257 1.49 -20.26 1.03
CA VAL A 257 0.45 -21.16 0.53
C VAL A 257 0.79 -21.56 -0.91
N ASP A 258 1.23 -22.81 -1.07
CA ASP A 258 1.70 -23.39 -2.34
C ASP A 258 0.67 -24.29 -3.05
N ASP A 259 -0.50 -24.49 -2.45
CA ASP A 259 -1.58 -25.31 -3.02
C ASP A 259 -2.41 -24.50 -4.03
N GLU A 260 -2.18 -24.74 -5.31
CA GLU A 260 -2.92 -24.14 -6.43
C GLU A 260 -4.44 -24.36 -6.37
N ASN A 261 -4.95 -25.33 -5.59
CA ASN A 261 -6.38 -25.56 -5.43
C ASN A 261 -7.05 -24.62 -4.43
N GLN A 262 -6.27 -23.77 -3.75
CA GLN A 262 -6.76 -22.78 -2.80
C GLN A 262 -6.77 -21.41 -3.49
N ASP A 263 -7.62 -21.25 -4.51
CA ASP A 263 -7.59 -20.14 -5.48
C ASP A 263 -7.41 -18.75 -4.83
N ASP A 264 -8.16 -18.43 -3.77
CA ASP A 264 -8.08 -17.12 -3.11
C ASP A 264 -6.85 -16.93 -2.20
N HIS A 265 -6.11 -18.02 -1.93
CA HIS A 265 -5.00 -18.04 -0.99
C HIS A 265 -3.65 -18.37 -1.63
N TYR A 266 -3.63 -19.10 -2.74
CA TYR A 266 -2.43 -19.50 -3.46
C TYR A 266 -1.55 -18.29 -3.82
N GLY A 267 -0.28 -18.35 -3.43
CA GLY A 267 0.68 -17.27 -3.66
C GLY A 267 0.81 -16.26 -2.51
N GLY A 268 -0.14 -16.24 -1.56
CA GLY A 268 -0.06 -15.42 -0.35
C GLY A 268 0.63 -16.14 0.83
N TYR A 269 0.80 -15.42 1.94
CA TYR A 269 1.33 -15.97 3.19
C TYR A 269 0.28 -15.91 4.31
N ALA A 270 0.16 -17.00 5.08
CA ALA A 270 -0.85 -17.18 6.11
C ALA A 270 -0.23 -17.41 7.48
N ILE A 271 -0.55 -16.54 8.45
CA ILE A 271 -0.18 -16.72 9.87
C ILE A 271 -1.25 -17.43 10.70
N THR A 272 -2.44 -17.62 10.11
CA THR A 272 -3.62 -18.19 10.78
C THR A 272 -4.27 -19.23 9.88
N ILE A 273 -4.81 -20.28 10.49
CA ILE A 273 -5.67 -21.26 9.82
C ILE A 273 -7.12 -20.94 10.20
N LEU A 274 -7.97 -20.71 9.21
CA LEU A 274 -9.41 -20.51 9.37
C LEU A 274 -10.16 -21.63 8.64
N ASN A 275 -11.07 -22.32 9.34
CA ASN A 275 -11.85 -23.43 8.77
C ASN A 275 -10.98 -24.50 8.08
N GLU A 276 -9.86 -24.88 8.71
CA GLU A 276 -8.89 -25.87 8.19
C GLU A 276 -8.11 -25.42 6.95
N LEU A 277 -8.28 -24.17 6.49
CA LEU A 277 -7.54 -23.58 5.39
C LEU A 277 -6.62 -22.45 5.86
N PRO A 278 -5.42 -22.31 5.29
CA PRO A 278 -4.57 -21.17 5.56
C PRO A 278 -5.24 -19.89 5.05
N PHE A 279 -5.34 -18.88 5.90
CA PHE A 279 -5.91 -17.59 5.52
C PHE A 279 -4.80 -16.59 5.26
N THR A 280 -4.54 -16.33 3.98
CA THR A 280 -3.50 -15.39 3.55
C THR A 280 -3.99 -13.96 3.62
N THR A 281 -3.14 -13.05 4.07
CA THR A 281 -3.44 -11.61 4.10
C THR A 281 -2.24 -10.79 3.60
N MET A 282 -2.49 -9.52 3.25
CA MET A 282 -1.47 -8.65 2.66
C MET A 282 -0.30 -8.40 3.62
N LEU A 283 -0.60 -8.25 4.92
CA LEU A 283 0.42 -7.92 5.93
C LEU A 283 1.47 -9.04 6.14
N PRO A 284 1.09 -10.31 6.39
CA PRO A 284 2.04 -11.43 6.39
C PRO A 284 2.78 -11.59 5.06
N THR A 285 2.10 -11.40 3.93
CA THR A 285 2.71 -11.50 2.60
C THR A 285 3.80 -10.44 2.43
N TYR A 286 3.53 -9.21 2.85
CA TYR A 286 4.51 -8.12 2.89
C TYR A 286 5.71 -8.48 3.79
N TYR A 287 5.47 -8.91 5.03
CA TYR A 287 6.54 -9.28 5.95
C TYR A 287 7.41 -10.43 5.43
N ALA A 288 6.80 -11.49 4.90
CA ALA A 288 7.54 -12.64 4.40
C ALA A 288 8.37 -12.30 3.15
N THR A 289 7.80 -11.54 2.22
CA THR A 289 8.51 -11.14 0.99
C THR A 289 9.72 -10.26 1.29
N PHE A 290 9.58 -9.31 2.22
CA PHE A 290 10.69 -8.46 2.66
C PHE A 290 11.74 -9.24 3.48
N CYS A 291 11.33 -10.23 4.29
CA CYS A 291 12.28 -11.14 4.95
C CYS A 291 13.13 -11.90 3.94
N ARG A 292 12.50 -12.51 2.91
CA ARG A 292 13.20 -13.24 1.86
C ARG A 292 14.21 -12.36 1.13
N THR A 293 13.78 -11.15 0.77
CA THR A 293 14.64 -10.15 0.10
C THR A 293 15.85 -9.79 0.96
N ALA A 294 15.63 -9.48 2.25
CA ALA A 294 16.71 -9.11 3.15
C ALA A 294 17.77 -10.21 3.31
N LEU A 295 17.37 -11.48 3.34
CA LEU A 295 18.29 -12.61 3.60
C LEU A 295 19.27 -12.88 2.44
N PHE A 296 18.77 -12.82 1.19
CA PHE A 296 19.53 -13.27 0.01
C PHE A 296 19.92 -12.14 -0.94
N GLY A 297 19.41 -10.92 -0.73
CA GLY A 297 19.65 -9.78 -1.60
C GLY A 297 19.09 -9.98 -3.02
N SER A 298 18.21 -10.97 -3.22
CA SER A 298 17.39 -11.10 -4.41
C SER A 298 16.08 -10.38 -4.15
N ASN A 299 15.74 -9.42 -5.00
CA ASN A 299 14.44 -8.77 -4.96
C ASN A 299 13.38 -9.54 -5.77
N GLU A 300 13.69 -10.77 -6.21
CA GLU A 300 12.78 -11.58 -7.00
C GLU A 300 11.57 -12.02 -6.17
N VAL A 301 10.40 -11.52 -6.56
CA VAL A 301 9.11 -11.93 -6.00
C VAL A 301 8.54 -13.08 -6.84
N LEU A 302 8.06 -14.13 -6.19
CA LEU A 302 7.42 -15.26 -6.86
C LEU A 302 6.26 -14.78 -7.74
N GLN A 303 6.16 -15.29 -8.96
CA GLN A 303 5.09 -14.87 -9.89
C GLN A 303 3.70 -15.09 -9.30
N ALA A 304 3.46 -16.24 -8.65
CA ALA A 304 2.20 -16.52 -7.96
C ALA A 304 1.88 -15.48 -6.86
N THR A 305 2.89 -14.95 -6.16
CA THR A 305 2.68 -13.87 -5.18
C THR A 305 2.32 -12.55 -5.87
N LYS A 306 2.97 -12.21 -6.99
CA LYS A 306 2.60 -11.03 -7.79
C LYS A 306 1.18 -11.11 -8.30
N ASP A 307 0.80 -12.25 -8.87
CA ASP A 307 -0.56 -12.50 -9.38
C ASP A 307 -1.59 -12.43 -8.25
N TRP A 308 -1.29 -13.03 -7.08
CA TRP A 308 -2.12 -12.95 -5.89
C TRP A 308 -2.33 -11.50 -5.41
N VAL A 309 -1.27 -10.70 -5.32
CA VAL A 309 -1.36 -9.28 -4.94
C VAL A 309 -2.22 -8.51 -5.96
N LEU A 310 -2.01 -8.71 -7.26
CA LEU A 310 -2.75 -8.01 -8.32
C LEU A 310 -4.24 -8.39 -8.37
N ASN A 311 -4.59 -9.61 -7.95
CA ASN A 311 -5.98 -10.06 -7.84
C ASN A 311 -6.73 -9.38 -6.69
N LEU A 312 -6.01 -8.84 -5.71
CA LEU A 312 -6.57 -8.04 -4.61
C LEU A 312 -6.68 -6.54 -4.95
N HIS A 313 -6.42 -6.15 -6.18
CA HIS A 313 -6.71 -4.80 -6.64
C HIS A 313 -8.22 -4.64 -6.84
N ASN A 314 -8.83 -3.69 -6.15
CA ASN A 314 -10.27 -3.50 -6.13
C ASN A 314 -10.73 -2.70 -7.36
N PRO A 315 -11.60 -3.27 -8.22
CA PRO A 315 -12.13 -2.57 -9.38
C PRO A 315 -13.06 -1.40 -9.05
N GLN A 316 -13.58 -1.33 -7.82
CA GLN A 316 -14.62 -0.35 -7.47
C GLN A 316 -14.03 1.01 -7.12
N ASP A 317 -12.96 1.02 -6.31
CA ASP A 317 -12.34 2.24 -5.80
C ASP A 317 -10.89 2.42 -6.30
N GLY A 318 -10.29 1.40 -6.92
CA GLY A 318 -8.93 1.46 -7.45
C GLY A 318 -7.81 1.25 -6.43
N GLY A 319 -8.12 0.98 -5.16
CA GLY A 319 -7.12 0.62 -4.15
C GLY A 319 -6.88 -0.89 -4.07
N PHE A 320 -6.01 -1.33 -3.15
CA PHE A 320 -5.90 -2.74 -2.79
C PHE A 320 -6.69 -3.04 -1.53
N MET A 321 -7.38 -4.17 -1.55
CA MET A 321 -8.07 -4.77 -0.42
C MET A 321 -7.21 -5.87 0.21
N ASP A 322 -7.52 -6.22 1.46
CA ASP A 322 -6.98 -7.46 2.03
C ASP A 322 -7.79 -8.66 1.53
N ASN A 323 -7.28 -9.86 1.74
CA ASN A 323 -8.09 -11.05 1.51
C ASN A 323 -9.23 -11.09 2.52
N VAL A 324 -10.45 -11.38 2.05
CA VAL A 324 -11.66 -11.24 2.85
C VAL A 324 -12.33 -12.58 3.06
N ILE A 325 -12.85 -12.80 4.27
CA ILE A 325 -13.73 -13.94 4.55
C ILE A 325 -15.01 -13.75 3.72
N PRO A 326 -15.51 -14.79 3.03
CA PRO A 326 -16.73 -14.69 2.23
C PRO A 326 -17.91 -14.06 2.99
N GLY A 327 -18.48 -12.99 2.43
CA GLY A 327 -19.65 -12.30 2.98
C GLY A 327 -19.38 -10.98 3.70
N GLN A 328 -18.13 -10.49 3.74
CA GLN A 328 -17.83 -9.10 4.12
C GLN A 328 -17.62 -8.21 2.90
N GLU A 329 -17.92 -6.93 3.07
CA GLU A 329 -17.69 -5.93 2.02
C GLU A 329 -16.19 -5.71 1.82
N GLN A 330 -15.81 -5.62 0.55
CA GLN A 330 -14.45 -5.40 0.10
C GLN A 330 -14.18 -3.90 0.02
N HIS A 331 -13.47 -3.36 1.01
CA HIS A 331 -13.05 -1.96 1.03
C HIS A 331 -11.54 -1.89 0.89
N SER A 332 -11.04 -1.05 -0.02
CA SER A 332 -9.61 -0.81 -0.12
C SER A 332 -9.10 0.03 1.05
N SER A 333 -7.80 -0.10 1.33
CA SER A 333 -7.13 0.66 2.38
C SER A 333 -5.83 1.26 1.86
N THR A 334 -5.52 2.52 2.20
CA THR A 334 -4.25 3.15 1.82
C THR A 334 -3.03 2.42 2.40
N ILE A 335 -3.17 1.81 3.57
CA ILE A 335 -2.11 0.99 4.20
C ILE A 335 -1.91 -0.32 3.43
N ILE A 336 -3.01 -0.98 3.03
CA ILE A 336 -2.94 -2.23 2.26
C ILE A 336 -2.41 -1.98 0.85
N SER A 337 -2.84 -0.88 0.21
CA SER A 337 -2.28 -0.39 -1.04
C SER A 337 -0.78 -0.15 -0.96
N TYR A 338 -0.27 0.42 0.14
CA TYR A 338 1.17 0.55 0.37
C TYR A 338 1.86 -0.82 0.40
N TYR A 339 1.34 -1.79 1.15
CA TYR A 339 1.94 -3.13 1.20
C TYR A 339 1.96 -3.83 -0.15
N ALA A 340 0.84 -3.80 -0.89
CA ALA A 340 0.75 -4.34 -2.22
C ALA A 340 1.78 -3.70 -3.17
N THR A 341 1.81 -2.37 -3.21
CA THR A 341 2.71 -1.60 -4.07
C THR A 341 4.17 -1.87 -3.71
N ALA A 342 4.50 -1.92 -2.41
CA ALA A 342 5.85 -2.18 -1.94
C ALA A 342 6.33 -3.60 -2.27
N ILE A 343 5.44 -4.61 -2.24
CA ILE A 343 5.77 -5.97 -2.71
C ILE A 343 6.10 -5.94 -4.21
N LEU A 344 5.25 -5.31 -5.03
CA LEU A 344 5.45 -5.25 -6.48
C LEU A 344 6.72 -4.48 -6.86
N ALA A 345 7.04 -3.42 -6.12
CA ALA A 345 8.21 -2.57 -6.34
C ALA A 345 9.55 -3.26 -6.07
N LEU A 346 9.57 -4.40 -5.37
CA LEU A 346 10.82 -5.14 -5.12
C LEU A 346 11.46 -5.62 -6.44
N ASP A 347 10.69 -6.34 -7.26
CA ASP A 347 11.14 -6.92 -8.53
C ASP A 347 10.97 -5.94 -9.71
N ASP A 348 9.99 -5.04 -9.62
CA ASP A 348 9.67 -4.04 -10.64
C ASP A 348 9.61 -2.62 -10.02
N PRO A 349 10.77 -1.97 -9.77
CA PRO A 349 10.82 -0.66 -9.09
C PRO A 349 10.08 0.46 -9.82
N GLU A 350 9.93 0.36 -11.14
CA GLU A 350 9.19 1.32 -11.97
C GLU A 350 7.68 1.00 -12.02
N LEU A 351 7.27 -0.09 -11.39
CA LEU A 351 5.89 -0.58 -11.30
C LEU A 351 5.21 -0.70 -12.67
N THR A 352 5.97 -1.14 -13.68
CA THR A 352 5.46 -1.37 -15.04
C THR A 352 4.31 -2.36 -15.08
N ILE A 353 4.24 -3.29 -14.12
CA ILE A 353 3.12 -4.23 -13.95
C ILE A 353 1.78 -3.53 -13.67
N LEU A 354 1.79 -2.30 -13.15
CA LEU A 354 0.60 -1.49 -12.94
C LEU A 354 0.16 -0.70 -14.19
N GLU A 355 0.96 -0.70 -15.27
CA GLU A 355 0.59 -0.07 -16.54
C GLU A 355 -0.34 -0.94 -17.40
N GLU A 356 -0.67 -2.14 -16.93
CA GLU A 356 -1.67 -2.98 -17.57
C GLU A 356 -3.05 -2.31 -17.51
N ASN A 357 -3.69 -2.17 -18.67
CA ASN A 357 -5.09 -1.77 -18.78
C ASN A 357 -5.96 -2.86 -18.14
N VAL A 358 -6.79 -2.46 -17.18
CA VAL A 358 -7.66 -3.40 -16.46
C VAL A 358 -9.11 -2.97 -16.49
N TRP A 359 -9.97 -3.94 -16.20
CA TRP A 359 -11.42 -3.75 -16.07
C TRP A 359 -12.02 -3.09 -17.31
N GLU A 360 -11.46 -3.45 -18.48
CA GLU A 360 -12.12 -3.25 -19.75
C GLU A 360 -13.52 -3.85 -19.63
N SER A 361 -14.55 -3.03 -19.80
CA SER A 361 -15.88 -3.56 -20.02
C SER A 361 -15.79 -4.45 -21.24
N ASP A 362 -16.09 -5.75 -21.10
CA ASP A 362 -16.31 -6.69 -22.20
C ASP A 362 -17.52 -6.23 -23.03
N ILE A 363 -17.37 -5.10 -23.72
CA ILE A 363 -18.38 -4.56 -24.61
C ILE A 363 -18.34 -5.47 -25.83
N ASN A 364 -19.34 -6.35 -25.92
CA ASN A 364 -19.60 -7.08 -27.14
C ASN A 364 -19.93 -6.07 -28.25
N TRP A 365 -18.92 -5.74 -29.05
CA TRP A 365 -19.03 -4.73 -30.12
C TRP A 365 -20.16 -5.05 -31.11
N TRP A 366 -20.48 -6.33 -31.27
CA TRP A 366 -21.61 -6.76 -32.10
C TRP A 366 -22.97 -6.34 -31.54
N LEU A 367 -23.10 -6.25 -30.21
CA LEU A 367 -24.32 -5.78 -29.55
C LEU A 367 -24.53 -4.28 -29.80
N VAL A 368 -23.47 -3.48 -29.68
CA VAL A 368 -23.49 -2.03 -30.01
C VAL A 368 -23.84 -1.80 -31.49
N VAL A 369 -23.16 -2.52 -32.40
CA VAL A 369 -23.46 -2.46 -33.84
C VAL A 369 -24.90 -2.88 -34.14
N GLY A 370 -25.41 -3.91 -33.45
CA GLY A 370 -26.78 -4.38 -33.57
C GLY A 370 -27.83 -3.33 -33.18
N ILE A 371 -27.60 -2.60 -32.07
CA ILE A 371 -28.49 -1.51 -31.64
C ILE A 371 -28.51 -0.39 -32.69
N ILE A 372 -27.35 0.02 -33.21
CA ILE A 372 -27.24 1.07 -34.24
C ILE A 372 -28.00 0.66 -35.52
N ALA A 373 -27.86 -0.60 -35.95
CA ALA A 373 -28.55 -1.14 -37.11
C ALA A 373 -30.08 -1.15 -36.92
N LEU A 374 -30.56 -1.57 -35.74
CA LEU A 374 -31.99 -1.60 -35.41
C LEU A 374 -32.61 -0.20 -35.42
N VAL A 375 -31.98 0.77 -34.75
CA VAL A 375 -32.43 2.16 -34.70
C VAL A 375 -32.49 2.75 -36.12
N SER A 376 -31.47 2.49 -36.94
CA SER A 376 -31.43 2.92 -38.33
C SER A 376 -32.56 2.30 -39.16
N ALA A 377 -32.83 1.01 -39.00
CA ALA A 377 -33.93 0.32 -39.68
C ALA A 377 -35.30 0.87 -39.28
N CYS A 378 -35.54 1.13 -37.99
CA CYS A 378 -36.76 1.75 -37.50
C CYS A 378 -36.98 3.14 -38.09
N ILE A 379 -35.92 3.96 -38.18
CA ILE A 379 -35.98 5.29 -38.81
C ILE A 379 -36.35 5.15 -40.30
N VAL A 380 -35.72 4.25 -41.04
CA VAL A 380 -36.03 4.01 -42.46
C VAL A 380 -37.47 3.51 -42.64
N ALA A 381 -37.93 2.57 -41.81
CA ALA A 381 -39.30 2.05 -41.84
C ALA A 381 -40.33 3.15 -41.54
N ALA A 382 -40.07 4.02 -40.56
CA ALA A 382 -40.90 5.17 -40.26
C ALA A 382 -40.97 6.16 -41.44
N ILE A 383 -39.84 6.39 -42.14
CA ILE A 383 -39.78 7.23 -43.35
C ILE A 383 -40.64 6.62 -44.47
N ILE A 384 -40.50 5.32 -44.73
CA ILE A 384 -41.26 4.62 -45.78
C ILE A 384 -42.76 4.61 -45.45
N GLY A 385 -43.12 4.29 -44.20
CA GLY A 385 -44.50 4.29 -43.72
C GLY A 385 -45.15 5.67 -43.82
N TYR A 386 -44.42 6.73 -43.45
CA TYR A 386 -44.89 8.10 -43.58
C TYR A 386 -45.09 8.50 -45.05
N ARG A 387 -44.15 8.16 -45.95
CA ARG A 387 -44.28 8.41 -47.40
C ARG A 387 -45.46 7.66 -48.03
N ARG A 388 -45.73 6.42 -47.60
CA ARG A 388 -46.88 5.65 -48.10
C ARG A 388 -48.22 6.20 -47.61
N ARG A 389 -48.29 6.69 -46.36
CA ARG A 389 -49.53 7.21 -45.76
C ARG A 389 -49.90 8.60 -46.28
N TYR A 390 -48.91 9.41 -46.61
CA TYR A 390 -49.08 10.72 -47.22
C TYR A 390 -48.55 10.67 -48.65
N GLN A 391 -49.33 10.09 -49.57
CA GLN A 391 -48.99 9.99 -50.99
C GLN A 391 -48.49 11.35 -51.54
N ILE A 392 -47.17 11.42 -51.74
CA ILE A 392 -46.50 12.20 -52.78
C ILE A 392 -46.08 11.20 -53.83
#